data_AF-A0A2V7MB46-F1
#
_entry.id   AF-A0A2V7MB46-F1
#
_cell.length_a   1.000
_cell.length_b   1.000
_cell.length_c   1.000
_cell.angle_alpha   90.00
_cell.angle_beta   90.00
_cell.angle_gamma   90.00
#
_symmetry.space_group_name_H-M   'P 1'
#
loop_
_entity.id
_entity.type
_entity.pdbx_description
1 polymer ?
#
loop_
_entity_poly.entity_id
_entity_poly.type
_entity_poly.pdbx_seq_one_letter_code
_entity_poly.pdbx_strand_id
1 'polypeptide(L)'
;MRPLVPLFAILLLAPAVLVAQQPTAKPVIPDSLQMVQMAGMFNQMGPMYESMMQSMIEGTIKTFEKPETIERLARFSRRYYEALIKQGFSKEEALQIVAGAGIAGVRSVR
;
A
#
# COMPACT_ATOMS: atom_id res chain seq x y z
N MET A 1 -22.07 30.05 48.33
CA MET A 1 -23.08 31.05 47.95
C MET A 1 -22.50 31.92 46.85
N ARG A 2 -23.09 31.90 45.64
CA ARG A 2 -22.92 32.95 44.62
C ARG A 2 -23.92 34.07 44.96
N PRO A 3 -23.53 35.34 44.82
CA PRO A 3 -24.06 36.15 43.70
C PRO A 3 -22.99 37.20 43.27
N LEU A 4 -23.10 38.07 42.27
CA LEU A 4 -24.03 38.38 41.18
C LEU A 4 -23.17 39.20 40.18
N VAL A 5 -23.51 39.17 38.89
CA VAL A 5 -22.95 40.04 37.85
C VAL A 5 -23.50 41.48 38.02
N PRO A 6 -22.72 42.52 37.65
CA PRO A 6 -23.25 43.50 36.70
C PRO A 6 -22.23 43.75 35.57
N LEU A 7 -22.62 43.59 34.31
CA LEU A 7 -23.31 44.56 33.46
C LEU A 7 -22.34 45.61 32.88
N PHE A 8 -22.05 45.43 31.59
CA PHE A 8 -21.70 46.46 30.60
C PHE A 8 -20.46 47.33 30.84
N ALA A 9 -19.37 46.99 30.15
CA ALA A 9 -18.48 47.99 29.56
C ALA A 9 -18.06 47.51 28.16
N ILE A 10 -18.59 48.23 27.18
CA ILE A 10 -18.33 48.14 25.75
C ILE A 10 -16.85 48.52 25.51
N LEU A 11 -16.24 47.96 24.45
CA LEU A 11 -15.55 48.71 23.37
C LEU A 11 -14.18 48.16 22.96
N LEU A 12 -14.20 47.51 21.79
CA LEU A 12 -13.20 47.53 20.70
C LEU A 12 -11.73 47.22 21.03
N LEU A 13 -11.26 46.04 20.59
CA LEU A 13 -10.23 45.95 19.55
C LEU A 13 -10.11 44.49 19.10
N ALA A 14 -10.93 44.08 18.13
CA ALA A 14 -10.67 42.85 17.39
C ALA A 14 -9.63 43.18 16.32
N PRO A 15 -8.44 42.55 16.31
CA PRO A 15 -7.52 42.72 15.19
C PRO A 15 -8.20 42.16 13.95
N ALA A 16 -8.31 43.00 12.92
CA ALA A 16 -8.73 42.61 11.60
C ALA A 16 -7.90 41.40 11.17
N VAL A 17 -8.53 40.22 11.14
CA VAL A 17 -7.96 39.06 10.46
C VAL A 17 -7.96 39.44 8.99
N LEU A 18 -6.79 39.84 8.52
CA LEU A 18 -6.46 39.95 7.12
C LEU A 18 -6.74 38.57 6.51
N VAL A 19 -7.91 38.41 5.89
CA VAL A 19 -8.22 37.22 5.09
C VAL A 19 -7.25 37.25 3.92
N ALA A 20 -6.13 36.57 4.09
CA ALA A 20 -5.24 36.23 3.00
C ALA A 20 -6.08 35.45 1.98
N GLN A 21 -6.24 36.04 0.79
CA GLN A 21 -6.86 35.41 -0.35
C GLN A 21 -6.17 34.06 -0.59
N GLN A 22 -6.88 32.96 -0.35
CA GLN A 22 -6.44 31.65 -0.83
C GLN A 22 -6.46 31.70 -2.36
N PRO A 23 -5.32 31.46 -3.05
CA PRO A 23 -5.34 31.22 -4.48
C PRO A 23 -6.19 29.98 -4.71
N THR A 24 -7.33 30.15 -5.37
CA THR A 24 -8.10 29.03 -5.91
C THR A 24 -7.26 28.36 -6.99
N ALA A 25 -6.48 27.35 -6.59
CA ALA A 25 -5.83 26.45 -7.53
C ALA A 25 -6.94 25.78 -8.36
N LYS A 26 -7.09 26.19 -9.62
CA LYS A 26 -7.91 25.46 -10.59
C LYS A 26 -7.38 24.02 -10.65
N PRO A 27 -8.24 22.99 -10.59
CA PRO A 27 -7.81 21.62 -10.87
C PRO A 27 -7.24 21.59 -12.29
N VAL A 28 -5.96 21.24 -12.43
CA VAL A 28 -5.34 20.95 -13.73
C VAL A 28 -5.91 19.61 -14.16
N ILE A 29 -7.06 19.64 -14.84
CA ILE A 29 -7.55 18.47 -15.58
C ILE A 29 -6.58 18.33 -16.76
N PRO A 30 -5.80 17.23 -16.86
CA PRO A 30 -4.88 17.06 -17.97
C PRO A 30 -5.68 17.06 -19.27
N ASP A 31 -5.23 17.85 -20.25
CA ASP A 31 -5.88 17.90 -21.55
C ASP A 31 -6.03 16.49 -22.12
N SER A 32 -7.19 16.18 -22.68
CA SER A 32 -7.48 14.86 -23.25
C SER A 32 -6.45 14.43 -24.30
N LEU A 33 -5.85 15.40 -25.01
CA LEU A 33 -4.73 15.20 -25.94
C LEU A 33 -3.43 14.76 -25.24
N GLN A 34 -3.10 15.30 -24.06
CA GLN A 34 -1.95 14.82 -23.28
C GLN A 34 -2.18 13.38 -22.80
N MET A 35 -3.41 13.02 -22.47
CA MET A 35 -3.76 11.68 -22.02
C MET A 35 -3.62 10.65 -23.17
N VAL A 36 -4.06 11.00 -24.39
CA VAL A 36 -3.88 10.17 -25.60
C VAL A 36 -2.40 10.02 -25.96
N GLN A 37 -1.62 11.10 -25.83
CA GLN A 37 -0.18 11.07 -26.10
C GLN A 37 0.56 10.19 -25.09
N MET A 38 0.19 10.27 -23.81
CA MET A 38 0.74 9.41 -22.76
C MET A 38 0.33 7.94 -22.94
N ALA A 39 -0.92 7.68 -23.34
CA ALA A 39 -1.39 6.33 -23.68
C ALA A 39 -0.63 5.74 -24.88
N GLY A 40 -0.37 6.54 -25.92
CA GLY A 40 0.45 6.14 -27.06
C GLY A 40 1.89 5.78 -26.67
N MET A 41 2.47 6.52 -25.72
CA MET A 41 3.80 6.25 -25.18
C MET A 41 3.83 4.94 -24.34
N PHE A 42 2.80 4.70 -23.53
CA PHE A 42 2.64 3.44 -22.78
C PHE A 42 2.48 2.24 -23.71
N ASN A 43 1.74 2.41 -24.81
CA ASN A 43 1.51 1.34 -25.78
C ASN A 43 2.81 0.91 -26.49
N GLN A 44 3.74 1.85 -26.70
CA GLN A 44 5.06 1.55 -27.26
C GLN A 44 5.98 0.84 -26.24
N MET A 45 5.80 1.09 -24.94
CA MET A 45 6.55 0.42 -23.87
C MET A 45 5.93 -0.92 -23.42
N GLY A 46 4.71 -1.23 -23.88
CA GLY A 46 4.00 -2.47 -23.53
C GLY A 46 4.81 -3.75 -23.76
N PRO A 47 5.35 -3.98 -24.98
CA PRO A 47 6.15 -5.18 -25.26
C PRO A 47 7.43 -5.29 -24.41
N MET A 48 8.08 -4.15 -24.13
CA MET A 48 9.24 -4.11 -23.24
C MET A 48 8.85 -4.54 -21.83
N TYR A 49 7.75 -3.99 -21.30
CA TYR A 49 7.24 -4.34 -19.97
C TYR A 49 6.86 -5.82 -19.88
N GLU A 50 6.24 -6.37 -20.92
CA GLU A 50 5.90 -7.80 -20.98
C GLU A 50 7.16 -8.67 -20.90
N SER A 51 8.18 -8.38 -21.71
CA SER A 51 9.45 -9.14 -21.69
C SER A 51 10.17 -9.07 -20.34
N MET A 52 10.10 -7.91 -19.68
CA MET A 52 10.63 -7.73 -18.32
C MET A 52 9.88 -8.60 -17.32
N MET A 53 8.54 -8.59 -17.37
CA MET A 53 7.70 -9.40 -16.49
C MET A 53 7.94 -10.90 -16.71
N GLN A 54 8.02 -11.35 -17.98
CA GLN A 54 8.36 -12.74 -18.31
C GLN A 54 9.72 -13.13 -17.74
N SER A 55 10.73 -12.27 -17.89
CA SER A 55 12.08 -12.51 -17.34
C SER A 55 12.08 -12.62 -15.80
N MET A 56 11.28 -11.80 -15.11
CA MET A 56 11.11 -11.90 -13.65
C MET A 56 10.45 -13.21 -13.23
N ILE A 57 9.41 -13.63 -13.94
CA ILE A 57 8.71 -14.89 -13.68
C ILE A 57 9.66 -16.06 -13.91
N GLU A 58 10.35 -16.09 -15.04
CA GLU A 58 11.26 -17.20 -15.37
C GLU A 58 12.46 -17.25 -14.41
N GLY A 59 13.01 -16.10 -14.01
CA GLY A 59 14.05 -16.04 -12.98
C GLY A 59 13.57 -16.56 -11.63
N THR A 60 12.31 -16.29 -11.28
CA THR A 60 11.68 -16.81 -10.06
C THR A 60 11.52 -18.33 -10.12
N ILE A 61 10.99 -18.86 -11.24
CA ILE A 61 10.85 -20.30 -11.46
C ILE A 61 12.20 -21.00 -11.39
N LYS A 62 13.21 -20.52 -12.13
CA LYS A 62 14.58 -21.08 -12.08
C LYS A 62 15.20 -21.06 -10.69
N THR A 63 14.82 -20.09 -9.86
CA THR A 63 15.28 -20.04 -8.47
C THR A 63 14.62 -21.13 -7.63
N PHE A 64 13.33 -21.39 -7.83
CA PHE A 64 12.59 -22.46 -7.18
C PHE A 64 12.91 -23.86 -7.71
N GLU A 65 13.41 -24.01 -8.94
CA GLU A 65 13.88 -25.30 -9.47
C GLU A 65 15.14 -25.82 -8.74
N LYS A 66 15.89 -24.94 -8.08
CA LYS A 66 17.07 -25.32 -7.30
C LYS A 66 16.65 -26.10 -6.04
N PRO A 67 17.10 -27.35 -5.84
CA PRO A 67 16.74 -28.14 -4.66
C PRO A 67 17.04 -27.43 -3.35
N GLU A 68 18.17 -26.72 -3.27
CA GLU A 68 18.60 -26.01 -2.06
C GLU A 68 17.62 -24.89 -1.67
N THR A 69 16.99 -24.25 -2.67
CA THR A 69 15.97 -23.21 -2.44
C THR A 69 14.72 -23.81 -1.83
N ILE A 70 14.20 -24.91 -2.40
CA ILE A 70 12.99 -25.57 -1.90
C ILE A 70 13.23 -26.12 -0.50
N GLU A 71 14.37 -26.74 -0.26
CA GLU A 71 14.72 -27.21 1.07
C GLU A 71 14.82 -26.07 2.09
N ARG A 72 15.43 -24.95 1.72
CA ARG A 72 15.52 -23.77 2.58
C ARG A 72 14.12 -23.23 2.89
N LEU A 73 13.25 -23.15 1.88
CA LEU A 73 11.87 -22.69 2.05
C LEU A 73 11.08 -23.65 2.96
N ALA A 74 11.19 -24.97 2.76
CA ALA A 74 10.54 -25.96 3.60
C ALA A 74 10.99 -25.87 5.07
N ARG A 75 12.30 -25.75 5.31
CA ARG A 75 12.85 -25.55 6.66
C ARG A 75 12.34 -24.25 7.28
N PHE A 76 12.28 -23.17 6.50
CA PHE A 76 11.73 -21.90 6.97
C PHE A 76 10.24 -22.01 7.34
N SER A 77 9.41 -22.54 6.44
CA SER A 77 7.97 -22.72 6.66
C SER A 77 7.69 -23.57 7.89
N ARG A 78 8.45 -24.65 8.09
CA ARG A 78 8.35 -25.49 9.30
C ARG A 78 8.70 -24.72 10.57
N ARG A 79 9.81 -23.97 10.58
CA ARG A 79 10.20 -23.17 11.74
C ARG A 79 9.18 -22.08 12.05
N TYR A 80 8.60 -21.47 11.02
CA TYR A 80 7.55 -20.48 11.18
C TYR A 80 6.28 -21.09 11.78
N TYR A 81 5.83 -22.23 11.25
CA TYR A 81 4.73 -23.00 11.84
C TYR A 81 4.98 -23.33 13.32
N GLU A 82 6.13 -23.94 13.64
CA GLU A 82 6.48 -24.31 15.01
C GLU A 82 6.55 -23.08 15.94
N ALA A 83 6.98 -21.93 15.45
CA ALA A 83 7.00 -20.68 16.20
C ALA A 83 5.58 -20.16 16.51
N LEU A 84 4.66 -20.24 15.55
CA LEU A 84 3.25 -19.86 15.76
C LEU A 84 2.60 -20.76 16.82
N ILE A 85 2.81 -22.08 16.76
CA ILE A 85 2.29 -22.99 17.79
C ILE A 85 2.83 -22.62 19.17
N LYS A 86 4.13 -22.33 19.29
CA LYS A 86 4.74 -21.91 20.56
C LYS A 86 4.19 -20.59 21.11
N GLN A 87 3.66 -19.72 20.24
CA GLN A 87 3.03 -18.46 20.64
C GLN A 87 1.55 -18.63 21.04
N GLY A 88 0.99 -19.83 20.91
CA GLY A 88 -0.37 -20.14 21.34
C GLY A 88 -1.40 -20.19 20.22
N PHE A 89 -1.00 -20.08 18.96
CA PHE A 89 -1.91 -20.33 17.83
C PHE A 89 -2.29 -21.82 17.77
N SER A 90 -3.52 -22.10 17.36
CA SER A 90 -3.94 -23.47 17.05
C SER A 90 -3.18 -24.02 15.83
N LYS A 91 -3.20 -25.35 15.67
CA LYS A 91 -2.54 -26.01 14.52
C LYS A 91 -3.13 -25.53 13.20
N GLU A 92 -4.45 -25.37 13.16
CA GLU A 92 -5.21 -24.97 12.00
C GLU A 92 -4.93 -23.50 11.63
N GLU A 93 -4.94 -22.59 12.61
CA GLU A 93 -4.59 -21.18 12.40
C GLU A 93 -3.15 -21.01 11.93
N ALA A 94 -2.20 -21.69 12.57
CA ALA A 94 -0.79 -21.63 12.18
C ALA A 94 -0.57 -22.14 10.75
N LEU A 95 -1.28 -23.21 10.35
CA LEU A 95 -1.22 -23.72 8.98
C LEU A 95 -1.77 -22.70 7.97
N GLN A 96 -2.92 -22.08 8.27
CA GLN A 96 -3.51 -21.05 7.42
C GLN A 96 -2.59 -19.84 7.26
N ILE A 97 -1.95 -19.39 8.34
CA ILE A 97 -0.99 -18.28 8.31
C ILE A 97 0.21 -18.64 7.45
N VAL A 98 0.80 -19.83 7.62
CA VAL A 98 1.96 -20.28 6.84
C VAL A 98 1.59 -20.43 5.36
N ALA A 99 0.40 -20.97 5.06
CA ALA A 99 -0.10 -21.10 3.69
C ALA A 99 -0.37 -19.74 3.03
N GLY A 100 -0.91 -18.76 3.79
CA GLY A 100 -1.14 -17.40 3.31
C GLY A 100 0.14 -16.57 3.17
N ALA A 101 1.18 -16.88 3.94
CA ALA A 101 2.51 -16.29 3.81
C ALA A 101 3.33 -16.92 2.68
N GLY A 102 2.95 -18.11 2.23
CA GLY A 102 3.58 -18.83 1.12
C GLY A 102 3.44 -18.07 -0.20
N ILE A 103 4.58 -17.83 -0.85
CA ILE A 103 4.75 -17.28 -2.21
C ILE A 103 3.64 -16.30 -2.58
N ALA A 104 3.75 -15.09 -2.02
CA ALA A 104 3.02 -13.92 -2.47
C ALA A 104 3.18 -13.77 -3.99
N GLY A 105 2.14 -14.17 -4.72
CA GLY A 105 2.09 -14.13 -6.18
C GLY A 105 0.99 -14.98 -6.79
N VAL A 106 0.58 -16.09 -6.15
CA VAL A 106 -0.43 -17.02 -6.73
C VAL A 106 -1.65 -17.21 -5.84
N ARG A 107 -2.07 -16.17 -5.11
CA ARG A 107 -3.46 -16.12 -4.66
C ARG A 107 -4.29 -15.49 -5.77
N SER A 108 -4.64 -16.30 -6.79
CA SER A 108 -5.68 -15.92 -7.73
C SER A 108 -6.96 -15.75 -6.92
N VAL A 109 -7.50 -14.54 -6.92
CA VAL A 109 -8.86 -14.25 -6.48
C VAL A 109 -9.79 -15.20 -7.25
N ARG A 110 -10.42 -16.13 -6.53
CA ARG A 110 -11.64 -16.80 -6.96
C ARG A 110 -12.71 -16.48 -5.94
#